data_AF-A0AAN7VBF0-F1
#
_entry.id   AF-A0AAN7VBF0-F1
#
_cell.length_a   1.000
_cell.length_b   1.000
_cell.length_c   1.000
_cell.angle_alpha   90.00
_cell.angle_beta   90.00
_cell.angle_gamma   90.00
#
_symmetry.space_group_name_H-M   'P 1'
#
loop_
_entity.id
_entity.type
_entity.pdbx_description
1 polymer ?
#
loop_
_entity_poly.entity_id
_entity_poly.type
_entity_poly.pdbx_seq_one_letter_code
_entity_poly.pdbx_strand_id
1 'polypeptide(L)'
;MFTKIINAALLKNLSVRLYSKNAPGSATIVLTDDRSTYVAWHPQQDFPYECTRPLPEPKIEESTSVLKTNLTPELMQIFKKKTDEQARQELMNITFTTKHRWFPRARDKRAKKTPMDREYL
;
A
#
# COMPACT_ATOMS: atom_id res chain seq x y z
N MET A 1 -37.49 -53.01 -34.07
CA MET A 1 -36.18 -53.39 -33.51
C MET A 1 -35.07 -52.72 -34.32
N PHE A 2 -34.57 -51.56 -33.93
CA PHE A 2 -33.25 -51.09 -34.34
C PHE A 2 -32.67 -50.22 -33.22
N THR A 3 -31.63 -50.74 -32.59
CA THR A 3 -30.99 -50.21 -31.38
C THR A 3 -30.08 -49.02 -31.71
N LYS A 4 -30.23 -47.95 -30.93
CA LYS A 4 -29.34 -46.78 -30.93
C LYS A 4 -27.94 -47.19 -30.44
N ILE A 5 -26.92 -47.00 -31.28
CA ILE A 5 -25.52 -47.04 -30.86
C ILE A 5 -25.10 -45.58 -30.65
N ILE A 6 -25.19 -45.11 -29.41
CA ILE A 6 -24.62 -43.83 -29.01
C ILE A 6 -23.14 -44.11 -28.73
N ASN A 7 -22.25 -43.54 -29.55
CA ASN A 7 -20.81 -43.68 -29.42
C ASN A 7 -20.34 -43.09 -28.08
N ALA A 8 -20.00 -43.97 -27.13
CA ALA A 8 -19.49 -43.65 -25.79
C ALA A 8 -18.04 -43.12 -25.77
N ALA A 9 -17.54 -42.57 -26.87
CA ALA A 9 -16.18 -42.05 -27.01
C ALA A 9 -16.04 -40.56 -26.61
N LEU A 10 -17.15 -39.85 -26.42
CA LEU A 10 -17.14 -38.40 -26.14
C LEU A 10 -17.14 -38.06 -24.64
N LEU A 11 -17.08 -39.05 -23.74
CA LEU A 11 -17.19 -38.86 -22.28
C LEU A 11 -15.94 -39.26 -21.49
N LYS A 12 -14.73 -39.12 -22.04
CA LYS A 12 -13.49 -39.54 -21.34
C LYS A 12 -12.53 -38.44 -20.89
N ASN A 13 -12.84 -37.16 -21.11
CA ASN A 13 -11.99 -36.05 -20.64
C ASN A 13 -12.76 -35.11 -19.69
N LEU A 14 -13.50 -35.67 -18.73
CA LEU A 14 -13.83 -34.95 -17.51
C LEU A 14 -12.62 -35.06 -16.57
N SER A 15 -11.48 -34.48 -16.98
CA SER A 15 -10.42 -34.21 -16.02
C SER A 15 -11.03 -33.26 -15.01
N VAL A 16 -11.07 -33.72 -13.76
CA VAL A 16 -11.50 -32.91 -12.63
C VAL A 16 -10.60 -31.69 -12.61
N ARG A 17 -11.06 -30.59 -13.20
CA ARG A 17 -10.42 -29.29 -13.06
C ARG A 17 -10.66 -28.91 -11.60
N LEU A 18 -9.75 -29.36 -10.73
CA LEU A 18 -9.70 -28.96 -9.33
C LEU A 18 -9.34 -27.48 -9.31
N TYR A 19 -10.34 -26.64 -9.55
CA TYR A 19 -10.23 -25.21 -9.35
C TYR A 19 -10.29 -24.98 -7.85
N SER A 20 -9.16 -24.58 -7.26
CA SER A 20 -9.19 -23.93 -5.94
C SER A 20 -9.87 -22.58 -6.12
N LYS A 21 -11.20 -22.56 -6.02
CA LYS A 21 -12.03 -21.35 -5.99
C LYS A 21 -12.65 -21.28 -4.62
N ASN A 22 -12.13 -20.44 -3.74
CA ASN A 22 -12.83 -20.08 -2.50
C ASN A 22 -12.66 -18.61 -2.08
N ALA A 23 -12.02 -17.73 -2.88
CA ALA A 23 -11.92 -16.31 -2.52
C ALA A 23 -11.88 -15.37 -3.75
N PRO A 24 -12.49 -14.17 -3.69
CA PRO A 24 -12.21 -13.13 -4.66
C PRO A 24 -10.72 -12.74 -4.55
N GLY A 25 -9.92 -13.07 -5.56
CA GLY A 25 -8.47 -12.84 -5.57
C GLY A 25 -7.60 -14.07 -5.51
N SER A 26 -8.19 -15.26 -5.41
CA SER A 26 -7.42 -16.50 -5.51
C SER A 26 -6.87 -16.66 -6.93
N ALA A 27 -5.54 -16.59 -7.06
CA ALA A 27 -4.86 -16.91 -8.31
C ALA A 27 -5.24 -18.32 -8.76
N THR A 28 -5.77 -18.44 -9.97
CA THR A 28 -6.16 -19.75 -10.51
C THR A 28 -4.95 -20.38 -11.17
N ILE A 29 -4.49 -21.49 -10.61
CA ILE A 29 -3.41 -22.30 -11.18
C ILE A 29 -4.05 -23.42 -11.98
N VAL A 30 -3.60 -23.59 -13.22
CA VAL A 30 -4.09 -24.59 -14.17
C VAL A 30 -2.90 -25.36 -14.72
N LEU A 31 -3.10 -26.65 -15.00
CA LEU A 31 -2.12 -27.49 -15.66
C LEU A 31 -2.47 -27.55 -17.17
N THR A 32 -1.49 -27.38 -18.05
CA THR A 32 -1.68 -27.53 -19.50
C THR A 32 -2.14 -28.95 -19.85
N ASP A 33 -2.86 -29.14 -20.96
CA ASP A 33 -3.39 -30.46 -21.37
C ASP A 33 -2.30 -31.54 -21.49
N ASP A 34 -1.08 -31.14 -21.89
CA ASP A 34 0.10 -32.01 -21.98
C ASP A 34 0.73 -32.35 -20.61
N ARG A 35 0.21 -31.78 -19.52
CA ARG A 35 0.67 -31.96 -18.13
C ARG A 35 2.14 -31.59 -17.88
N SER A 36 2.74 -30.82 -18.79
CA SER A 36 4.16 -30.44 -18.75
C SER A 36 4.42 -29.11 -18.05
N THR A 37 3.42 -28.23 -17.93
CA THR A 37 3.60 -26.86 -17.43
C THR A 37 2.41 -26.41 -16.60
N TYR A 38 2.68 -25.74 -15.48
CA TYR A 38 1.68 -25.05 -14.68
C TYR A 38 1.56 -23.60 -15.13
N VAL A 39 0.33 -23.13 -15.34
CA VAL A 39 -0.01 -21.76 -15.72
C VAL A 39 -0.78 -21.12 -14.59
N ALA A 40 -0.34 -19.95 -14.12
CA ALA A 40 -1.03 -19.18 -13.10
C ALA A 40 -1.67 -17.93 -13.70
N TRP A 41 -2.98 -17.78 -13.51
CA TRP A 41 -3.71 -16.56 -13.85
C TRP A 41 -3.97 -15.75 -12.57
N HIS A 42 -3.33 -14.58 -12.48
CA HIS A 42 -3.37 -13.68 -11.33
C HIS A 42 -3.71 -12.24 -11.77
N PRO A 43 -4.98 -11.96 -12.09
CA PRO A 43 -5.37 -10.60 -12.44
C PRO A 43 -5.20 -9.68 -11.23
N GLN A 44 -4.83 -8.42 -11.48
CA GLN A 44 -4.83 -7.39 -10.45
C GLN A 44 -6.26 -7.18 -9.94
N GLN A 45 -6.42 -7.11 -8.63
CA GLN A 45 -7.71 -6.81 -8.02
C GLN A 45 -7.86 -5.32 -7.78
N ASP A 46 -8.98 -4.76 -8.21
CA ASP A 46 -9.37 -3.40 -7.89
C ASP A 46 -9.91 -3.32 -6.46
N PHE A 47 -9.72 -2.17 -5.82
CA PHE A 47 -10.25 -1.91 -4.49
C PHE A 47 -11.74 -1.52 -4.58
N PRO A 48 -12.67 -2.24 -3.91
CA PRO A 48 -14.10 -1.95 -4.00
C PRO A 48 -14.44 -0.59 -3.36
N TYR A 49 -15.33 0.17 -4.01
CA TYR A 49 -15.72 1.51 -3.57
C TYR A 49 -16.35 1.50 -2.17
N GLU A 50 -17.14 0.48 -1.83
CA GLU A 50 -17.81 0.32 -0.53
C GLU A 50 -16.81 0.21 0.64
N CYS A 51 -15.56 -0.18 0.38
CA CYS A 51 -14.50 -0.25 1.38
C CYS A 51 -13.67 1.06 1.48
N THR A 52 -14.00 2.08 0.68
CA THR A 52 -13.35 3.39 0.76
C THR A 52 -14.03 4.29 1.80
N ARG A 53 -13.33 5.32 2.26
CA ARG A 53 -13.92 6.41 3.05
C ARG A 53 -13.87 7.70 2.25
N PRO A 54 -14.90 8.56 2.34
CA PRO A 54 -14.84 9.87 1.71
C PRO A 54 -13.68 10.69 2.32
N LEU A 55 -13.07 11.55 1.50
CA LEU A 55 -12.07 12.50 1.99
C LEU A 55 -12.75 13.51 2.93
N PRO A 56 -12.12 13.87 4.05
CA PRO A 56 -12.67 14.89 4.93
C PRO A 56 -12.71 16.23 4.20
N GLU A 57 -13.84 16.93 4.27
CA GLU A 57 -13.97 18.27 3.70
C GLU A 57 -13.06 19.25 4.46
N PRO A 58 -12.27 20.09 3.75
CA PRO A 58 -11.46 21.09 4.40
C PRO A 58 -12.38 22.12 5.06
N LYS A 59 -12.30 22.24 6.39
CA LYS A 59 -12.93 23.34 7.11
C LYS A 59 -12.17 24.62 6.75
N ILE A 60 -12.72 25.40 5.82
CA ILE A 60 -12.20 26.74 5.53
C ILE A 60 -12.73 27.63 6.66
N GLU A 61 -11.87 27.95 7.62
CA GLU A 61 -12.18 29.00 8.58
C GLU A 61 -12.18 30.33 7.82
N GLU A 62 -13.37 30.90 7.59
CA GLU A 62 -13.52 32.19 6.95
C GLU A 62 -12.87 33.26 7.85
N SER A 63 -11.76 33.82 7.39
CA SER A 63 -11.13 34.93 8.08
C SER A 63 -11.69 36.25 7.60
N THR A 64 -11.99 37.13 8.55
CA THR A 64 -12.43 38.52 8.33
C THR A 64 -11.31 39.45 7.82
N SER A 65 -10.07 38.95 7.69
CA SER A 65 -8.92 39.70 7.18
C SER A 65 -8.94 39.82 5.65
N VAL A 66 -8.64 41.02 5.15
CA VAL A 66 -8.46 41.30 3.70
C VAL A 66 -7.27 40.54 3.11
N LEU A 67 -6.25 40.26 3.93
CA LEU A 67 -5.11 39.44 3.54
C LEU A 67 -5.41 37.97 3.84
N LYS A 68 -5.20 37.09 2.85
CA LYS A 68 -5.34 35.62 2.96
C LYS A 68 -4.29 34.95 3.88
N THR A 69 -3.59 35.71 4.71
CA THR A 69 -2.53 35.24 5.60
C THR A 69 -2.93 35.52 7.04
N ASN A 70 -3.78 34.66 7.60
CA ASN A 70 -4.06 34.72 9.02
C ASN A 70 -2.89 34.06 9.74
N LEU A 71 -2.15 34.87 10.50
CA LEU A 71 -1.13 34.34 11.39
C LEU A 71 -1.85 33.71 12.59
N THR A 72 -2.19 32.43 12.46
CA THR A 72 -2.82 31.70 13.56
C THR A 72 -1.88 31.73 14.78
N PRO A 73 -2.43 31.71 16.01
CA PRO A 73 -1.60 31.69 17.21
C PRO A 73 -0.63 30.49 17.22
N GLU A 74 -1.01 29.38 16.59
CA GLU A 74 -0.15 28.21 16.38
C GLU A 74 1.06 28.52 15.49
N LEU A 75 0.86 29.22 14.36
CA LEU A 75 1.96 29.65 13.49
C LEU A 75 2.93 30.58 14.22
N MET A 76 2.42 31.49 15.06
CA MET A 76 3.28 32.36 15.88
C MET A 76 4.14 31.57 16.87
N GLN A 77 3.65 30.44 17.39
CA GLN A 77 4.41 29.59 18.31
C GLN A 77 5.57 28.86 17.63
N ILE A 78 5.46 28.56 16.33
CA ILE A 78 6.53 27.90 15.56
C ILE A 78 7.74 28.83 15.42
N PHE A 79 7.52 30.13 15.24
CA PHE A 79 8.61 31.11 15.09
C PHE A 79 9.37 31.39 16.40
N LYS A 80 8.84 30.95 17.55
CA LYS A 80 9.56 31.06 18.83
C LYS A 80 10.67 30.02 18.88
N LYS A 81 11.90 30.45 19.22
CA LYS A 81 13.02 29.54 19.46
C LYS A 81 12.70 28.61 20.61
N LYS A 82 12.57 27.31 20.33
CA LYS A 82 12.37 26.26 21.34
C LYS A 82 13.70 25.84 21.93
N THR A 83 13.68 25.38 23.18
CA THR A 83 14.85 24.73 23.76
C THR A 83 15.08 23.37 23.10
N ASP A 84 16.33 22.93 23.07
CA ASP A 84 16.73 21.63 22.54
C ASP A 84 15.92 20.46 23.14
N GLU A 85 15.61 20.53 24.43
CA GLU A 85 14.84 19.49 25.12
C GLU A 85 13.38 19.46 24.65
N GLN A 86 12.75 20.63 24.53
CA GLN A 86 11.39 20.76 24.04
C GLN A 86 11.28 20.27 22.60
N ALA A 87 12.23 20.66 21.74
CA ALA A 87 12.27 20.21 20.35
C ALA A 87 12.39 18.68 20.26
N ARG A 88 13.24 18.05 21.08
CA ARG A 88 13.39 16.58 21.12
C ARG A 88 12.10 15.89 21.58
N GLN A 89 11.40 16.43 22.57
CA GLN A 89 10.15 15.86 23.07
C GLN A 89 9.03 15.96 22.03
N GLU A 90 8.91 17.10 21.34
CA GLU A 90 7.95 17.25 20.26
C GLU A 90 8.25 16.29 19.10
N LEU A 91 9.51 16.18 18.68
CA LEU A 91 9.93 15.23 17.64
C LEU A 91 9.65 13.78 18.04
N MET A 92 9.88 13.44 19.30
CA MET A 92 9.56 12.12 19.87
C MET A 92 8.07 11.81 19.75
N ASN A 93 7.21 12.77 20.09
CA ASN A 93 5.76 12.63 20.07
C ASN A 93 5.20 12.56 18.64
N ILE A 94 5.71 13.38 17.72
CA ILE A 94 5.24 13.43 16.32
C ILE A 94 5.59 12.14 15.58
N THR A 95 6.82 11.64 15.74
CA THR A 95 7.29 10.47 14.98
C THR A 95 7.14 9.16 15.74
N PHE A 96 6.60 9.18 16.96
CA PHE A 96 6.52 8.02 17.86
C PHE A 96 7.87 7.30 18.02
N THR A 97 8.96 8.07 18.17
CA THR A 97 10.32 7.52 18.36
C THR A 97 10.80 7.70 19.80
N THR A 98 12.05 7.32 20.09
CA THR A 98 12.67 7.60 21.39
C THR A 98 13.53 8.86 21.34
N LYS A 99 13.64 9.57 22.47
CA LYS A 99 14.44 10.81 22.58
C LYS A 99 15.92 10.64 22.17
N HIS A 100 16.50 9.46 22.35
CA HIS A 100 17.92 9.16 22.07
C HIS A 100 18.29 9.19 20.58
N ARG A 101 17.29 9.18 19.69
CA ARG A 101 17.50 9.36 18.25
C ARG A 101 17.83 10.81 17.90
N TRP A 102 17.35 11.76 18.70
CA TRP A 102 17.42 13.20 18.45
C TRP A 102 18.58 13.90 19.17
N PHE A 103 19.47 13.13 19.80
CA PHE A 103 20.75 13.65 20.28
C PHE A 103 21.79 13.58 19.15
N PRO A 104 22.59 14.63 18.96
CA PRO A 104 23.59 14.65 17.90
C PRO A 104 24.61 13.53 18.11
N ARG A 105 24.79 12.66 17.11
CA ARG A 105 25.81 11.60 17.16
C ARG A 105 27.03 12.00 16.34
N ALA A 106 28.22 11.67 16.85
CA ALA A 106 29.47 11.93 16.14
C ALA A 106 29.54 11.22 14.77
N ARG A 107 28.84 10.09 14.63
CA ARG A 107 28.75 9.32 13.38
C ARG A 107 27.99 10.05 12.28
N ASP A 108 26.97 10.82 12.63
CA ASP A 108 26.09 11.49 11.65
C ASP A 108 26.85 12.58 10.90
N LYS A 109 27.84 13.21 11.54
CA LYS A 109 28.78 14.14 10.89
C LYS A 109 29.65 13.47 9.81
N ARG A 110 29.72 12.14 9.82
CA ARG A 110 30.56 11.31 8.95
C ARG A 110 29.72 10.33 8.14
N ALA A 111 28.47 10.69 7.83
CA ALA A 111 27.62 9.86 6.99
C ALA A 111 28.32 9.56 5.66
N LYS A 112 28.43 8.27 5.34
CA LYS A 112 29.04 7.82 4.08
C LYS A 112 28.11 8.19 2.93
N LYS A 113 28.66 8.75 1.85
CA LYS A 113 27.93 8.91 0.59
C LYS A 113 27.92 7.56 -0.12
N THR A 114 26.95 6.71 0.21
CA THR A 114 26.75 5.43 -0.47
C THR A 114 26.16 5.68 -1.85
N PRO A 115 26.70 5.07 -2.93
CA PRO A 115 26.07 5.15 -4.24
C PRO A 115 24.69 4.48 -4.17
N MET A 116 23.78 4.97 -5.02
CA MET A 116 22.42 4.40 -5.12
C MET A 116 22.50 3.05 -5.84
N ASP A 117 21.81 2.04 -5.31
CA ASP A 117 21.86 0.66 -5.84
C ASP A 117 21.21 0.53 -7.23
N ARG A 118 20.27 1.42 -7.57
CA ARG A 118 19.61 1.47 -8.88
C ARG A 118 19.91 2.81 -9.55
N GLU A 119 20.92 2.84 -10.41
CA GLU A 119 21.43 4.08 -11.01
C GLU A 119 20.46 4.73 -12.03
N TYR A 120 19.51 3.96 -12.58
CA TYR A 120 18.63 4.37 -13.69
C TYR A 120 17.12 4.29 -13.37
N LEU A 121 16.76 4.30 -12.08
CA LEU A 121 15.37 4.35 -11.58
C LEU A 121 15.09 5.67 -10.86
#